data_AF-A0AAC8VQ70-F1
#
_entry.id   AF-A0AAC8VQ70-F1
#
_cell.length_a   1.000
_cell.length_b   1.000
_cell.length_c   1.000
_cell.angle_alpha   90.00
_cell.angle_beta   90.00
_cell.angle_gamma   90.00
#
_symmetry.space_group_name_H-M   'P 1'
#
loop_
_entity.id
_entity.type
_entity.pdbx_description
1 polymer ?
#
loop_
_entity_poly.entity_id
_entity_poly.type
_entity_poly.pdbx_seq_one_letter_code
_entity_poly.pdbx_strand_id
1 'polypeptide(L)'
;MSGLQCWDGSGKLIVDLGDYMVRYIGRTVVNAPAGISQMNVPYAGLTASGSFAAIVKLTGVVRIWSTSCYDGGFTLYFVPGTSYADTITVDLYNFL
;
A
#
# COMPACT_ATOMS: atom_id res chain seq x y z
N MET A 1 -11.38 16.28 -5.35
CA MET A 1 -10.67 16.59 -4.10
C MET A 1 -11.57 16.18 -2.96
N SER A 2 -11.29 15.01 -2.36
CA SER A 2 -12.07 14.49 -1.22
C SER A 2 -11.19 14.52 0.02
N GLY A 3 -11.42 15.52 0.86
CA GLY A 3 -10.83 15.70 2.18
C GLY A 3 -11.85 16.29 3.15
N LEU A 4 -11.47 16.44 4.42
CA LEU A 4 -12.34 17.10 5.40
C LEU A 4 -12.40 18.59 5.06
N GLN A 5 -13.60 19.07 4.70
CA GLN A 5 -13.86 20.48 4.45
C GLN A 5 -14.80 21.02 5.50
N CYS A 6 -14.50 22.21 6.02
CA CYS A 6 -15.39 22.96 6.90
C CYS A 6 -15.81 24.25 6.21
N TRP A 7 -17.13 24.43 6.08
CA TRP A 7 -17.74 25.59 5.43
C TRP A 7 -18.51 26.39 6.48
N ASP A 8 -18.40 27.72 6.42
CA ASP A 8 -19.26 28.58 7.23
C ASP A 8 -20.66 28.76 6.61
N GLY A 9 -21.58 29.39 7.36
CA GLY A 9 -22.95 29.64 6.92
C GLY A 9 -23.08 30.62 5.74
N SER A 10 -21.99 31.26 5.31
CA SER A 10 -21.95 32.13 4.12
C SER A 10 -21.43 31.41 2.87
N GLY A 11 -21.08 30.12 2.99
CA GLY A 11 -20.50 29.34 1.89
C GLY A 11 -19.01 29.60 1.69
N LYS A 12 -18.31 30.12 2.70
CA LYS A 12 -16.85 30.26 2.66
C LYS A 12 -16.19 29.01 3.24
N LEU A 13 -15.21 28.48 2.52
CA LEU A 13 -14.34 27.42 2.99
C LEU A 13 -13.41 27.97 4.09
N ILE A 14 -13.54 27.47 5.31
CA ILE A 14 -12.77 27.92 6.48
C ILE A 14 -11.55 27.04 6.71
N VAL A 15 -11.65 25.75 6.41
CA VAL A 15 -10.56 24.78 6.48
C VAL A 15 -10.69 23.82 5.32
N ASP A 16 -9.58 23.60 4.60
CA ASP A 16 -9.40 22.50 3.68
C ASP A 16 -8.13 21.75 4.05
N LEU A 17 -8.26 20.49 4.43
CA LEU A 17 -7.11 19.59 4.53
C LEU A 17 -6.90 18.95 3.16
N GLY A 18 -6.31 19.73 2.26
CA GLY A 18 -6.06 19.36 0.86
C GLY A 18 -4.92 18.36 0.65
N ASP A 19 -4.20 17.97 1.70
CA ASP A 19 -3.08 17.05 1.59
C ASP A 19 -3.51 15.59 1.84
N TYR A 20 -3.52 14.83 0.74
CA TYR A 20 -3.39 13.37 0.65
C TYR A 20 -4.13 12.57 1.72
N MET A 21 -5.47 12.65 1.69
CA MET A 21 -6.27 11.68 2.42
C MET A 21 -6.07 10.32 1.74
N VAL A 22 -5.48 9.39 2.49
CA VAL A 22 -5.29 8.03 2.03
C VAL A 22 -6.51 7.21 2.43
N ARG A 23 -7.12 6.50 1.49
CA ARG A 23 -8.19 5.55 1.78
C ARG A 23 -7.61 4.16 2.01
N TYR A 24 -7.86 3.61 3.20
CA TYR A 24 -7.58 2.20 3.46
C TYR A 24 -8.48 1.30 2.60
N ILE A 25 -7.86 0.38 1.88
CA ILE A 25 -8.53 -0.61 1.03
C ILE A 25 -8.68 -1.94 1.76
N GLY A 26 -7.62 -2.37 2.44
CA GLY A 26 -7.64 -3.65 3.13
C GLY A 26 -6.25 -4.12 3.53
N ARG A 27 -6.23 -5.33 4.09
CA ARG A 27 -5.01 -6.02 4.52
C ARG A 27 -4.94 -7.37 3.84
N THR A 28 -3.74 -7.77 3.47
CA THR A 28 -3.45 -9.13 3.01
C THR A 28 -2.24 -9.71 3.73
N VAL A 29 -2.19 -11.04 3.79
CA VAL A 29 -1.04 -11.80 4.29
C VAL A 29 -0.49 -12.61 3.13
N VAL A 30 0.78 -12.40 2.82
CA VAL A 30 1.49 -13.03 1.71
C VAL A 30 2.51 -14.01 2.27
N ASN A 31 2.51 -15.24 1.75
CA ASN A 31 3.56 -16.22 2.03
C ASN A 31 4.53 -16.21 0.86
N ALA A 32 5.64 -15.51 1.01
CA ALA A 32 6.69 -15.46 0.01
C ALA A 32 7.56 -16.73 0.13
N PRO A 33 7.76 -17.50 -0.96
CA PRO A 33 8.68 -18.62 -0.94
C PRO A 33 10.13 -18.15 -0.85
N ALA A 34 11.04 -19.05 -0.51
CA ALA A 34 12.47 -18.85 -0.69
C ALA A 34 12.85 -18.94 -2.17
N GLY A 35 13.99 -18.36 -2.55
CA GLY A 35 14.53 -18.54 -3.90
C GLY A 35 14.02 -17.56 -4.95
N ILE A 36 13.24 -16.54 -4.57
CA ILE A 36 12.68 -15.55 -5.49
C ILE A 36 13.28 -14.16 -5.27
N SER A 37 13.33 -13.36 -6.32
CA SER A 37 13.65 -11.93 -6.23
C SER A 37 12.41 -11.05 -6.21
N GLN A 38 11.29 -11.55 -6.75
CA GLN A 38 10.00 -10.87 -6.75
C GLN A 38 8.84 -11.84 -6.88
N MET A 39 7.65 -11.39 -6.47
CA MET A 39 6.39 -12.08 -6.73
C MET A 39 5.24 -11.09 -6.90
N ASN A 40 4.32 -11.40 -7.81
CA ASN A 40 3.09 -10.63 -7.97
C ASN A 40 2.00 -11.16 -7.03
N VAL A 41 1.32 -10.23 -6.35
CA VAL A 41 0.20 -10.50 -5.45
C VAL A 41 -1.03 -9.80 -6.02
N PRO A 42 -2.01 -10.55 -6.55
CA PRO A 42 -3.23 -9.95 -7.09
C PRO A 42 -4.09 -9.40 -5.95
N TYR A 43 -4.64 -8.21 -6.15
CA TYR A 43 -5.59 -7.59 -5.24
C TYR A 43 -6.46 -6.56 -6.01
N ALA A 44 -7.76 -6.84 -6.10
CA ALA A 44 -8.68 -5.98 -6.84
C ALA A 44 -8.81 -4.59 -6.20
N GLY A 45 -8.86 -3.54 -7.03
CA GLY A 45 -8.98 -2.15 -6.58
C GLY A 45 -7.66 -1.40 -6.39
N LEU A 46 -6.52 -2.08 -6.58
CA LEU A 46 -5.22 -1.42 -6.68
C LEU A 46 -4.93 -0.96 -8.11
N THR A 47 -4.21 0.15 -8.20
CA THR A 47 -3.78 0.78 -9.46
C THR A 47 -2.31 1.15 -9.37
N ALA A 48 -1.63 1.23 -10.51
CA ALA A 48 -0.22 1.60 -10.55
C ALA A 48 0.05 3.04 -10.06
N SER A 49 -0.85 3.98 -10.40
CA SER A 49 -0.65 5.41 -10.12
C SER A 49 -1.37 5.93 -8.87
N GLY A 50 -2.41 5.23 -8.41
CA GLY A 50 -3.32 5.69 -7.37
C GLY A 50 -3.23 4.92 -6.07
N SER A 51 -2.33 3.95 -5.95
CA SER A 51 -2.27 3.03 -4.81
C SER A 51 -0.85 2.84 -4.28
N PHE A 52 -0.75 2.51 -3.00
CA PHE A 52 0.46 1.95 -2.42
C PHE A 52 0.16 0.82 -1.44
N ALA A 53 1.15 -0.04 -1.26
CA ALA A 53 1.10 -1.19 -0.39
C ALA A 53 2.17 -1.02 0.70
N ALA A 54 1.77 -0.97 1.96
CA ALA A 54 2.65 -0.76 3.11
C ALA A 54 2.88 -2.09 3.85
N ILE A 55 4.14 -2.51 3.96
CA ILE A 55 4.52 -3.67 4.77
C ILE A 55 4.44 -3.30 6.26
N VAL A 56 3.54 -3.94 6.99
CA VAL A 56 3.31 -3.66 8.41
C VAL A 56 3.90 -4.72 9.34
N LYS A 57 4.07 -5.96 8.86
CA LYS A 57 4.66 -7.07 9.63
C LYS A 57 5.39 -8.05 8.72
N LEU A 58 6.46 -8.64 9.25
CA LEU A 58 7.29 -9.69 8.67
C LEU A 58 7.52 -10.76 9.74
N THR A 59 7.74 -12.02 9.34
CA THR A 59 8.28 -13.04 10.26
C THR A 59 9.79 -12.84 10.43
N GLY A 60 10.48 -12.41 9.37
CA GLY A 60 11.89 -12.01 9.41
C GLY A 60 12.17 -10.76 10.25
N VAL A 61 13.34 -10.69 10.87
CA VAL A 61 13.77 -9.56 11.72
C VAL A 61 14.18 -8.33 10.88
N VAL A 62 14.52 -8.53 9.60
CA VAL A 62 15.06 -7.48 8.72
C VAL A 62 14.00 -7.02 7.73
N ARG A 63 13.76 -5.70 7.67
CA ARG A 63 12.86 -5.06 6.68
C ARG A 63 13.58 -4.87 5.33
N ILE A 64 13.70 -5.96 4.57
CA ILE A 64 14.38 -5.99 3.26
C ILE A 64 13.46 -6.34 2.08
N TRP A 65 12.16 -6.37 2.36
CA TRP A 65 11.12 -6.46 1.34
C TRP A 65 10.63 -5.07 0.96
N SER A 66 10.27 -4.88 -0.30
CA SER A 66 9.63 -3.66 -0.80
C SER A 66 8.44 -4.00 -1.69
N THR A 67 7.61 -3.01 -1.97
CA THR A 67 6.35 -3.16 -2.69
C THR A 67 6.20 -2.10 -3.77
N SER A 68 5.56 -2.47 -4.88
CA SER A 68 5.11 -1.52 -5.90
C SER A 68 3.74 -1.96 -6.43
N CYS A 69 2.78 -1.05 -6.55
CA CYS A 69 1.46 -1.38 -7.06
C CYS A 69 1.43 -1.44 -8.59
N TYR A 70 0.59 -2.29 -9.14
CA TYR A 70 0.22 -2.34 -10.55
C TYR A 70 -1.31 -2.43 -10.66
N ASP A 71 -1.86 -2.28 -11.87
CA ASP A 71 -3.31 -2.36 -12.05
C ASP A 71 -3.82 -3.78 -11.76
N GLY A 72 -4.56 -3.92 -10.65
CA GLY A 72 -5.07 -5.20 -10.15
C GLY A 72 -4.19 -5.90 -9.11
N GLY A 73 -3.13 -5.28 -8.57
CA GLY A 73 -2.35 -5.87 -7.50
C GLY A 73 -1.10 -5.09 -7.08
N PHE A 74 -0.17 -5.79 -6.43
CA PHE A 74 1.16 -5.26 -6.12
C PHE A 74 2.24 -6.33 -6.30
N THR A 75 3.44 -5.89 -6.64
CA THR A 75 4.64 -6.72 -6.69
C THR A 75 5.39 -6.55 -5.39
N LEU A 76 5.78 -7.67 -4.79
CA LEU A 76 6.69 -7.74 -3.66
C LEU A 76 8.09 -8.03 -4.18
N TYR A 77 9.09 -7.27 -3.76
CA TYR A 77 10.49 -7.42 -4.16
C TYR A 77 11.37 -7.75 -2.95
N PHE A 78 12.26 -8.72 -3.12
CA PHE A 78 13.34 -9.00 -2.17
C PHE A 78 14.59 -8.21 -2.60
N VAL A 79 14.96 -7.19 -1.82
CA VAL A 79 16.02 -6.24 -2.23
C VAL A 79 17.41 -6.89 -2.35
N PRO A 80 17.84 -7.81 -1.47
CA PRO A 80 19.20 -8.38 -1.53
C PRO A 80 19.45 -9.43 -2.62
N GLY A 81 18.48 -9.74 -3.49
CA GLY A 81 18.61 -10.75 -4.55
C GLY A 81 17.69 -11.95 -4.34
N THR A 82 18.14 -12.98 -3.60
CA THR A 82 17.38 -14.22 -3.40
C THR A 82 16.74 -14.30 -2.03
N SER A 83 15.42 -14.46 -1.97
CA SER A 83 14.66 -14.49 -0.72
C SER A 83 14.87 -15.76 0.13
N TYR A 84 14.61 -15.61 1.43
CA TYR A 84 14.16 -16.70 2.29
C TYR A 84 12.63 -16.73 2.34
N ALA A 85 12.06 -17.84 2.84
CA ALA A 85 10.62 -17.95 3.02
C ALA A 85 10.16 -17.03 4.16
N ASP A 86 9.13 -16.22 3.90
CA ASP A 86 8.64 -15.22 4.85
C ASP A 86 7.11 -15.06 4.78
N THR A 87 6.51 -14.69 5.90
CA THR A 87 5.08 -14.33 5.96
C THR A 87 4.96 -12.85 6.23
N ILE A 88 4.35 -12.15 5.28
CA ILE A 88 4.39 -10.70 5.18
C ILE A 88 2.97 -10.17 5.25
N THR A 89 2.69 -9.30 6.21
CA THR A 89 1.41 -8.59 6.28
C THR A 89 1.54 -7.23 5.62
N VAL A 90 0.62 -6.95 4.71
CA VAL A 90 0.61 -5.73 3.89
C VAL A 90 -0.72 -5.03 4.03
N ASP A 91 -0.69 -3.74 4.37
CA ASP A 91 -1.84 -2.85 4.34
C ASP A 91 -1.87 -2.10 3.01
N LEU A 92 -3.05 -1.97 2.44
CA LEU A 92 -3.26 -1.47 1.09
C LEU A 92 -4.07 -0.19 1.13
N TYR A 93 -3.64 0.80 0.35
CA TYR A 93 -4.23 2.12 0.35
C TYR A 93 -4.33 2.71 -1.05
N ASN A 94 -5.33 3.57 -1.24
CA ASN A 94 -5.44 4.43 -2.41
C ASN A 94 -5.34 5.90 -2.02
N PHE A 95 -4.72 6.70 -2.89
CA PHE A 95 -4.86 8.15 -2.85
C PHE A 95 -6.30 8.52 -3.26
N LEU A 96 -6.88 9.52 -2.58
CA LEU A 96 -8.24 10.02 -2.83
C LEU A 96 -8.29 11.15 -3.87
#